data_AF-A0A661JGX0-F1
#
_entry.id   AF-A0A661JGX0-F1
#
_cell.length_a   1.000
_cell.length_b   1.000
_cell.length_c   1.000
_cell.angle_alpha   90.00
_cell.angle_beta   90.00
_cell.angle_gamma   90.00
#
_symmetry.space_group_name_H-M   'P 1'
#
loop_
_entity.id
_entity.type
_entity.pdbx_description
1 polymer ?
#
loop_
_entity_poly.entity_id
_entity_poly.type
_entity_poly.pdbx_seq_one_letter_code
_entity_poly.pdbx_strand_id
1 'polypeptide(L)'
;DNKGLIKNIEKENLVAGNHTVTWDGTDKEGREVPGGSYSFEVFATDETDEEIATQTLIAGIVEEVKFNGNGAWLVVDGQEVPVNKILKVSESEDNF
;
A
#
# COMPACT_ATOMS: atom_id res chain seq x y z
N ASP A 1 -20.77 0.04 -4.62
CA ASP A 1 -20.51 0.92 -5.79
C ASP A 1 -19.17 0.62 -6.41
N ASN A 2 -19.17 0.02 -7.60
CA ASN A 2 -17.97 -0.44 -8.29
C ASN A 2 -17.29 0.74 -9.00
N LYS A 3 -16.48 1.50 -8.25
CA LYS A 3 -15.61 2.57 -8.78
C LYS A 3 -14.48 1.95 -9.63
N GLY A 4 -14.76 1.57 -10.87
CA GLY A 4 -13.73 1.27 -11.88
C GLY A 4 -12.59 0.34 -11.42
N LEU A 5 -12.92 -0.85 -10.87
CA LEU A 5 -11.94 -1.84 -10.44
C LEU A 5 -10.91 -2.15 -11.54
N ILE A 6 -9.62 -1.96 -11.22
CA ILE A 6 -8.51 -2.15 -12.18
C ILE A 6 -8.02 -3.60 -12.21
N LYS A 7 -7.72 -4.17 -11.05
CA LYS A 7 -7.18 -5.53 -10.90
C LYS A 7 -7.52 -6.06 -9.51
N ASN A 8 -7.80 -7.37 -9.41
CA ASN A 8 -7.85 -8.09 -8.14
C ASN A 8 -6.55 -8.87 -7.98
N ILE A 9 -6.00 -8.92 -6.77
CA ILE A 9 -4.81 -9.71 -6.45
C ILE A 9 -5.17 -10.62 -5.28
N GLU A 10 -5.19 -11.92 -5.53
CA GLU A 10 -5.59 -12.93 -4.55
C GLU A 10 -4.36 -13.64 -4.00
N LYS A 11 -4.37 -13.87 -2.68
CA LYS A 11 -3.41 -14.73 -1.97
C LYS A 11 -4.18 -15.64 -1.03
N GLU A 12 -3.73 -16.89 -0.94
CA GLU A 12 -4.36 -17.93 -0.13
C GLU A 12 -3.32 -18.62 0.76
N ASN A 13 -3.78 -19.38 1.76
CA ASN A 13 -2.94 -20.18 2.65
C ASN A 13 -1.86 -19.36 3.38
N LEU A 14 -2.19 -18.12 3.74
CA LEU A 14 -1.32 -17.23 4.48
C LEU A 14 -1.40 -17.52 5.99
N VAL A 15 -0.24 -17.55 6.65
CA VAL A 15 -0.18 -17.60 8.12
C VAL A 15 -0.38 -16.20 8.72
N ALA A 16 -0.71 -16.12 10.01
CA ALA A 16 -0.79 -14.84 10.70
C ALA A 16 0.54 -14.07 10.62
N GLY A 17 0.47 -12.77 10.32
CA GLY A 17 1.64 -11.90 10.23
C GLY A 17 1.53 -10.87 9.11
N ASN A 18 2.66 -10.23 8.82
CA ASN A 18 2.76 -9.25 7.74
C ASN A 18 2.91 -9.95 6.40
N HIS A 19 2.22 -9.43 5.39
CA HIS A 19 2.30 -9.92 4.02
C HIS A 19 2.45 -8.74 3.06
N THR A 20 3.35 -8.89 2.10
CA THR A 20 3.59 -7.88 1.06
C THR A 20 2.82 -8.21 -0.20
N VAL A 21 2.14 -7.24 -0.79
CA VAL A 21 1.49 -7.35 -2.10
C VAL A 21 2.03 -6.25 -2.99
N THR A 22 2.41 -6.61 -4.22
CA THR A 22 2.91 -5.67 -5.22
C THR A 22 1.97 -5.70 -6.42
N TRP A 23 1.62 -4.51 -6.90
CA TRP A 23 0.92 -4.34 -8.16
C TRP A 23 1.90 -3.83 -9.22
N ASP A 24 1.84 -4.43 -10.40
CA ASP A 24 2.72 -4.19 -11.55
C ASP A 24 2.27 -3.02 -12.45
N GLY A 25 1.21 -2.31 -12.08
CA GLY A 25 0.67 -1.22 -12.88
C GLY A 25 -0.14 -1.68 -14.09
N THR A 26 -0.63 -2.93 -14.11
CA THR A 26 -1.50 -3.42 -15.19
C THR A 26 -2.96 -3.61 -14.75
N ASP A 27 -3.88 -3.62 -15.70
CA ASP A 27 -5.24 -4.08 -15.50
C ASP A 27 -5.32 -5.63 -15.46
N LYS A 28 -6.54 -6.15 -15.28
CA LYS A 28 -6.86 -7.59 -15.31
C LYS A 28 -6.55 -8.30 -16.63
N GLU A 29 -6.38 -7.57 -17.74
CA GLU A 29 -6.01 -8.12 -19.06
C GLU A 29 -4.49 -8.05 -19.29
N GLY A 30 -3.72 -7.57 -18.30
CA GLY A 30 -2.26 -7.40 -18.40
C GLY A 30 -1.83 -6.15 -19.16
N ARG A 31 -2.75 -5.21 -19.43
CA ARG A 31 -2.42 -3.94 -20.10
C ARG A 31 -1.99 -2.90 -19.09
N GLU A 32 -0.93 -2.15 -19.39
CA GLU A 32 -0.52 -1.00 -18.58
C GLU A 32 -1.65 0.01 -18.42
N VAL A 33 -1.82 0.54 -17.21
CA VAL A 33 -2.78 1.61 -16.94
C VAL A 33 -2.10 2.97 -16.86
N PRO A 34 -2.83 4.09 -17.08
CA PRO A 34 -2.24 5.42 -17.01
C PRO A 34 -1.59 5.71 -15.66
N GLY A 35 -0.47 6.45 -15.67
CA GLY A 35 0.16 6.92 -14.44
C GLY A 35 -0.77 7.81 -13.62
N GLY A 36 -0.79 7.61 -12.31
CA GLY A 36 -1.64 8.36 -11.39
C GLY A 36 -1.77 7.67 -10.03
N SER A 37 -2.53 8.30 -9.13
CA SER A 37 -2.81 7.73 -7.81
C SER A 37 -3.95 6.73 -7.89
N TYR A 38 -3.72 5.54 -7.34
CA TYR A 38 -4.73 4.48 -7.23
C TYR A 38 -5.01 4.19 -5.75
N SER A 39 -6.24 3.79 -5.46
CA SER A 39 -6.65 3.29 -4.15
C SER A 39 -6.76 1.77 -4.19
N PHE A 40 -6.49 1.13 -3.05
CA PHE A 40 -6.71 -0.29 -2.87
C PHE A 40 -7.51 -0.54 -1.58
N GLU A 41 -8.18 -1.69 -1.53
CA GLU A 41 -8.85 -2.22 -0.34
C GLU A 41 -8.34 -3.65 -0.12
N VAL A 42 -8.16 -4.06 1.13
CA VAL A 42 -7.70 -5.41 1.49
C VAL A 42 -8.81 -6.10 2.27
N PHE A 43 -9.32 -7.18 1.70
CA PHE A 43 -10.24 -8.11 2.35
C PHE A 43 -9.47 -9.38 2.67
N ALA A 44 -9.62 -9.88 3.89
CA ALA A 44 -9.05 -11.15 4.30
C ALA A 44 -10.11 -11.93 5.08
N THR A 45 -10.14 -13.25 4.86
CA THR A 45 -11.03 -14.17 5.55
C THR A 45 -10.22 -15.31 6.15
N ASP A 46 -10.76 -15.94 7.19
CA ASP A 46 -10.24 -17.20 7.71
C ASP A 46 -10.76 -18.42 6.94
N GLU A 47 -10.42 -19.63 7.39
CA GLU A 47 -10.88 -20.88 6.77
C GLU A 47 -12.40 -21.12 6.84
N THR A 48 -13.13 -20.31 7.60
CA THR A 48 -14.60 -20.38 7.73
C THR A 48 -15.33 -19.29 6.95
N ASP A 49 -14.62 -18.56 6.09
CA ASP A 49 -15.10 -17.40 5.33
C ASP A 49 -15.51 -16.20 6.21
N GLU A 50 -15.04 -16.15 7.47
CA GLU A 50 -15.27 -15.00 8.35
C GLU A 50 -14.22 -13.91 8.08
N GLU A 51 -14.68 -12.66 7.95
CA GLU A 51 -13.79 -11.51 7.70
C GLU A 51 -12.88 -11.26 8.91
N ILE A 52 -11.57 -11.12 8.65
CA ILE A 52 -10.59 -10.76 9.67
C ILE A 52 -10.14 -9.31 9.48
N ALA A 53 -9.95 -8.60 10.61
CA ALA A 53 -9.49 -7.23 10.59
C ALA A 53 -8.07 -7.13 10.01
N THR A 54 -7.90 -6.28 8.99
CA THR A 54 -6.61 -6.03 8.35
C THR A 54 -6.09 -4.63 8.69
N GLN A 55 -4.76 -4.49 8.73
CA GLN A 55 -4.11 -3.19 8.74
C GLN A 55 -3.32 -3.03 7.44
N THR A 56 -3.64 -2.00 6.66
CA THR A 56 -2.96 -1.72 5.40
C THR A 56 -1.79 -0.78 5.64
N LEU A 57 -0.64 -1.16 5.11
CA LEU A 57 0.59 -0.37 5.14
C LEU A 57 1.02 -0.09 3.70
N ILE A 58 1.57 1.11 3.48
CA ILE A 58 2.17 1.50 2.20
C ILE A 58 3.65 1.75 2.48
N ALA A 59 4.49 1.15 1.65
CA ALA A 59 5.92 1.43 1.60
C ALA A 59 6.22 2.18 0.30
N GLY A 60 7.09 3.18 0.37
CA GLY A 60 7.51 3.96 -0.77
C GLY A 60 8.83 4.66 -0.48
N ILE A 61 9.43 5.22 -1.51
CA ILE A 61 10.71 5.94 -1.40
C ILE A 61 10.41 7.36 -0.93
N VAL A 62 11.14 7.81 0.08
CA VAL A 62 11.08 9.22 0.51
C VAL A 62 11.82 10.08 -0.51
N GLU A 63 11.09 10.98 -1.16
CA GLU A 63 11.60 11.88 -2.20
C GLU A 63 12.06 13.22 -1.61
N GLU A 64 11.35 13.72 -0.60
CA GLU A 64 11.60 15.03 0.01
C GLU A 64 11.26 15.02 1.51
N VAL A 65 12.00 15.82 2.28
CA VAL A 65 11.67 16.15 3.68
C VAL A 65 11.28 17.61 3.77
N LYS A 66 10.06 17.88 4.24
CA LYS A 66 9.53 19.24 4.43
C LYS A 66 9.39 19.55 5.92
N PHE A 67 9.78 20.75 6.30
CA PHE A 67 9.52 21.29 7.63
C PHE A 67 8.58 22.48 7.50
N ASN A 68 7.47 22.46 8.24
CA ASN A 68 6.56 23.59 8.34
C ASN A 68 6.22 23.86 9.81
N GLY A 69 5.36 24.85 10.08
CA GLY A 69 4.95 25.21 11.44
C GLY A 69 4.29 24.07 12.25
N ASN A 70 3.89 22.98 11.58
CA ASN A 70 3.24 21.82 12.19
C ASN A 70 4.19 20.61 12.34
N GLY A 71 5.48 20.76 12.03
CA GLY A 71 6.50 19.72 12.18
C GLY A 71 7.06 19.22 10.86
N ALA A 72 7.64 18.01 10.91
CA ALA A 72 8.26 17.37 9.76
C ALA A 72 7.26 16.52 8.96
N TRP A 73 7.42 16.55 7.64
CA TRP A 73 6.61 15.83 6.66
C TRP A 73 7.54 15.17 5.65
N LEU A 74 7.19 13.97 5.21
CA LEU A 74 7.88 13.24 4.15
C LEU A 74 7.01 13.28 2.89
N VAL A 75 7.64 13.46 1.73
CA VAL A 75 6.99 13.24 0.45
C VAL A 75 7.33 11.83 -0.01
N VAL A 76 6.31 10.99 -0.20
CA VAL A 76 6.43 9.60 -0.66
C VAL A 76 5.50 9.43 -1.86
N ASP A 77 6.04 9.08 -3.02
CA ASP A 77 5.31 8.98 -4.29
C ASP A 77 4.45 10.24 -4.58
N GLY A 78 5.01 11.43 -4.32
CA GLY A 78 4.31 12.72 -4.43
C GLY A 78 3.26 13.03 -3.35
N GLN A 79 3.03 12.15 -2.38
CA GLN A 79 2.09 12.37 -1.26
C GLN A 79 2.81 12.88 -0.01
N GLU A 80 2.24 13.91 0.64
CA GLU A 80 2.76 14.42 1.91
C GLU A 80 2.23 13.60 3.10
N VAL A 81 3.15 12.94 3.81
CA VAL A 81 2.88 12.10 4.97
C VAL A 81 3.52 12.74 6.21
N PRO A 82 2.76 13.05 7.28
CA PRO A 82 3.35 13.60 8.49
C PRO A 82 4.18 12.52 9.20
N VAL A 83 5.32 12.89 9.77
CA VAL A 83 6.24 11.91 10.39
C VAL A 83 5.62 11.06 11.50
N ASN A 84 4.54 11.54 12.15
CA ASN A 84 3.82 10.79 13.18
C ASN A 84 2.96 9.63 12.64
N LYS A 85 2.84 9.50 11.31
CA LYS A 85 2.19 8.37 10.63
C LYS A 85 3.20 7.37 10.08
N ILE A 86 4.49 7.64 10.20
CA ILE A 86 5.55 6.75 9.73
C ILE A 86 5.81 5.67 10.77
N LEU A 87 5.77 4.41 10.34
CA LEU A 87 6.06 3.26 11.21
C LEU A 87 7.54 2.91 11.24
N LYS A 88 8.23 2.95 10.10
CA LYS A 88 9.66 2.64 9.97
C LYS A 88 10.25 3.42 8.80
N VAL A 89 11.53 3.79 8.93
CA VAL A 89 12.40 4.20 7.83
C VAL A 89 13.60 3.24 7.82
N SER A 90 13.93 2.69 6.66
CA SER A 90 15.09 1.81 6.46
C SER A 90 15.78 2.13 5.13
N GLU A 91 17.02 1.66 4.99
CA GLU A 91 17.74 1.69 3.72
C GLU A 91 17.07 0.75 2.71
N SER A 92 17.25 1.02 1.42
CA SER A 92 16.50 0.41 0.30
C SER A 92 16.62 -1.11 0.15
N GLU A 93 17.44 -1.79 0.96
CA GLU A 93 17.68 -3.23 0.88
C GLU A 93 16.93 -4.07 1.94
N ASP A 94 16.19 -3.43 2.84
CA ASP A 94 15.30 -4.14 3.77
C ASP A 94 13.97 -4.47 3.06
N ASN A 95 13.91 -5.60 2.36
CA ASN A 95 12.66 -6.16 1.84
C ASN A 95 11.81 -6.71 3.00
N PHE A 96 10.56 -6.26 3.11
CA PHE A 96 9.54 -6.83 4.00
C PHE A 96 8.76 -7.96 3.33
#